data_AF-A0A5E4N4U9-F1
#
_entry.id   AF-A0A5E4N4U9-F1
#
_cell.length_a   1.000
_cell.length_b   1.000
_cell.length_c   1.000
_cell.angle_alpha   90.00
_cell.angle_beta   90.00
_cell.angle_gamma   90.00
#
_symmetry.space_group_name_H-M   'P 1'
#
loop_
_entity.id
_entity.type
_entity.pdbx_description
1 polymer ?
#
loop_
_entity_poly.entity_id
_entity_poly.type
_entity_poly.pdbx_seq_one_letter_code
_entity_poly.pdbx_strand_id
1 'polypeptide(L)'
;MLIVFFDINGIVMTEWVPEGTPVLEHASYSPDLAPCDFYLFPKIKSALKGIRFESMEEVKQKSAELLNGLTKTDFQHCLEQWKKRMKRCVKRVGEYIEGKHLVVE
;
A
#
# COMPACT_ATOMS: atom_id res chain seq x y z
N MET A 1 -4.41 11.78 -10.02
CA MET A 1 -5.03 10.47 -10.31
C MET A 1 -3.93 9.43 -10.14
N LEU A 2 -3.80 8.88 -8.93
CA LEU A 2 -2.80 7.85 -8.61
C LEU A 2 -3.20 6.57 -9.35
N ILE A 3 -2.62 6.37 -10.52
CA ILE A 3 -2.68 5.08 -11.17
C ILE A 3 -1.53 4.26 -10.59
N VAL A 4 -1.83 3.53 -9.51
CA VAL A 4 -1.04 2.38 -9.10
C VAL A 4 -1.91 1.15 -9.35
N PHE A 5 -1.92 0.69 -10.60
CA PHE A 5 -2.49 -0.60 -10.96
C PHE A 5 -1.55 -1.67 -10.38
N PHE A 6 -1.85 -2.16 -9.17
CA PHE A 6 -1.21 -3.35 -8.63
C PHE A 6 -2.16 -4.53 -8.86
N ASP A 7 -1.84 -5.34 -9.85
CA ASP A 7 -2.37 -6.71 -9.98
C ASP A 7 -1.70 -7.60 -8.91
N ILE A 8 -2.37 -8.70 -8.52
CA ILE A 8 -1.88 -9.72 -7.57
C ILE A 8 -0.53 -10.34 -7.96
N ASN A 9 -0.08 -10.10 -9.20
CA ASN A 9 1.21 -10.52 -9.74
C ASN A 9 2.32 -9.44 -9.67
N GLY A 10 2.05 -8.26 -9.12
CA GLY A 10 3.04 -7.18 -8.96
C GLY A 10 3.49 -6.52 -10.27
N ILE A 11 2.77 -6.75 -11.38
CA ILE A 11 3.10 -6.18 -12.70
C ILE A 11 2.46 -4.80 -12.81
N VAL A 12 3.29 -3.75 -12.93
CA VAL A 12 2.84 -2.47 -13.50
C VAL A 12 2.54 -2.74 -14.96
N MET A 13 1.29 -2.62 -15.39
CA MET A 13 0.95 -2.69 -16.82
C MET A 13 1.49 -1.43 -17.50
N THR A 14 2.78 -1.45 -17.86
CA THR A 14 3.53 -0.32 -18.42
C THR A 14 2.92 0.22 -19.71
N GLU A 15 2.17 -0.61 -20.43
CA GLU A 15 1.41 -0.23 -21.63
C GLU A 15 0.32 0.83 -21.37
N TRP A 16 -0.16 0.97 -20.13
CA TRP A 16 -1.16 1.98 -19.74
C TRP A 16 -0.55 3.19 -19.03
N VAL A 17 0.78 3.22 -18.88
CA VAL A 17 1.48 4.35 -18.29
C VAL A 17 1.66 5.44 -19.36
N PRO A 18 1.17 6.67 -19.12
CA PRO A 18 1.35 7.76 -20.08
C PRO A 18 2.83 7.99 -20.40
N GLU A 19 3.12 8.24 -21.68
CA GLU A 19 4.48 8.48 -22.17
C GLU A 19 5.16 9.61 -21.37
N GLY A 20 6.42 9.38 -20.97
CA GLY A 20 7.20 10.32 -20.15
C GLY A 20 6.95 10.24 -18.63
N THR A 21 6.08 9.34 -18.16
CA THR A 21 5.89 9.13 -16.72
C THR A 21 7.00 8.23 -16.14
N PRO A 22 7.73 8.67 -15.11
CA PRO A 22 8.72 7.82 -14.46
C PRO A 22 8.01 6.70 -13.68
N VAL A 23 8.35 5.45 -14.03
CA VAL A 23 7.89 4.26 -13.31
C VAL A 23 8.97 3.86 -12.31
N LEU A 24 8.57 3.66 -11.05
CA LEU A 24 9.47 3.15 -10.04
C LEU A 24 9.49 1.62 -10.09
N GLU A 25 10.68 1.02 -10.08
CA GLU A 25 10.83 -0.42 -9.96
C GLU A 25 10.26 -0.93 -8.64
N HIS A 26 9.49 -2.01 -8.71
CA HIS A 26 8.92 -2.67 -7.55
C HIS A 26 9.26 -4.16 -7.61
N ALA A 27 9.83 -4.68 -6.52
CA ALA A 27 10.16 -6.09 -6.42
C ALA A 27 8.88 -6.94 -6.30
N SER A 28 8.88 -8.12 -6.93
CA SER A 28 7.78 -9.07 -6.80
C SER A 28 7.55 -9.46 -5.34
N TYR A 29 6.29 -9.78 -4.99
CA TYR A 29 5.90 -10.25 -3.66
C TYR A 29 6.34 -9.36 -2.50
N SER A 30 6.43 -8.04 -2.69
CA SER A 30 6.90 -7.07 -1.68
C SER A 30 5.79 -6.13 -1.16
N PRO A 31 4.67 -6.65 -0.60
CA PRO A 31 3.59 -5.82 -0.08
C PRO A 31 4.03 -4.97 1.12
N ASP A 32 5.08 -5.38 1.83
CA ASP A 32 5.70 -4.58 2.89
C ASP A 32 6.37 -3.30 2.34
N LEU A 33 6.66 -3.24 1.04
CA LEU A 33 7.19 -2.06 0.37
C LEU A 33 6.13 -1.27 -0.39
N ALA A 34 4.91 -1.79 -0.57
CA ALA A 34 3.83 -1.14 -1.30
C ALA A 34 2.99 -0.23 -0.36
N PRO A 35 2.96 1.11 -0.56
CA PRO A 35 2.22 2.02 0.31
C PRO A 35 0.72 1.71 0.43
N CYS A 36 0.10 1.20 -0.63
CA CYS A 36 -1.29 0.80 -0.58
C CYS A 36 -1.53 -0.36 0.39
N ASP A 37 -0.65 -1.36 0.37
CA ASP A 37 -0.79 -2.58 1.17
C ASP A 37 -0.42 -2.37 2.63
N PHE A 38 0.69 -1.70 2.92
CA PHE A 38 1.13 -1.53 4.31
C PHE A 38 0.46 -0.36 5.05
N TYR A 39 -0.13 0.61 4.33
CA TYR A 39 -0.65 1.84 4.95
C TYR A 39 -2.12 2.11 4.61
N LEU A 40 -2.45 2.27 3.33
CA LEU A 40 -3.78 2.74 2.91
C LEU A 40 -4.88 1.72 3.24
N PHE A 41 -4.74 0.48 2.77
CA PHE A 41 -5.74 -0.56 2.98
C PHE A 41 -5.90 -0.92 4.46
N PRO A 42 -4.85 -1.04 5.29
CA PRO A 42 -5.01 -1.22 6.73
C PRO A 42 -5.83 -0.11 7.38
N LYS A 43 -5.58 1.16 7.02
CA LYS A 43 -6.32 2.31 7.56
C LYS A 43 -7.81 2.24 7.20
N ILE A 44 -8.14 1.96 5.94
CA ILE A 44 -9.53 1.83 5.47
C ILE A 44 -10.20 0.60 6.09
N LYS A 45 -9.56 -0.57 6.00
CA LYS A 45 -10.09 -1.83 6.55
C LYS A 45 -10.34 -1.72 8.06
N SER A 46 -9.46 -1.05 8.80
CA SER A 46 -9.64 -0.82 10.23
C SER A 46 -10.87 0.06 10.52
N ALA A 47 -11.11 1.09 9.71
CA ALA A 47 -12.26 1.98 9.88
C ALA A 47 -13.59 1.29 9.52
N LEU A 48 -13.57 0.37 8.56
CA LEU A 48 -14.75 -0.40 8.14
C LEU A 48 -14.97 -1.67 8.99
N LYS A 49 -14.01 -2.04 9.83
CA LYS A 49 -14.03 -3.29 10.59
C LYS A 49 -15.23 -3.33 11.55
N GLY A 50 -16.00 -4.41 11.46
CA GLY A 50 -17.13 -4.67 12.37
C GLY A 50 -18.42 -3.96 11.98
N ILE A 51 -18.41 -3.13 10.93
CA ILE A 51 -19.61 -2.52 10.38
C ILE A 51 -20.27 -3.51 9.41
N ARG A 52 -21.57 -3.72 9.57
CA ARG A 52 -22.40 -4.44 8.59
C ARG A 52 -23.05 -3.42 7.69
N PHE A 53 -22.83 -3.56 6.39
CA PHE A 53 -23.43 -2.72 5.36
C PHE A 53 -24.58 -3.46 4.73
N GLU A 54 -25.67 -2.76 4.42
CA GLU A 54 -26.86 -3.36 3.80
C GLU A 54 -26.76 -3.40 2.28
N SER A 55 -25.89 -2.57 1.68
CA SER A 55 -25.70 -2.47 0.23
C SER A 55 -24.25 -2.21 -0.16
N MET A 56 -23.94 -2.44 -1.44
CA MET A 56 -22.63 -2.13 -2.00
C MET A 56 -22.42 -0.61 -2.11
N GLU A 57 -23.48 0.14 -2.36
CA GLU A 57 -23.50 1.59 -2.46
C GLU A 57 -23.03 2.22 -1.15
N GLU A 58 -23.48 1.68 -0.01
CA GLU A 58 -23.07 2.15 1.31
C GLU A 58 -21.57 1.94 1.55
N VAL A 59 -21.04 0.76 1.17
CA VAL A 59 -19.60 0.47 1.26
C VAL A 59 -18.79 1.43 0.39
N LYS A 60 -19.23 1.68 -0.84
CA LYS A 60 -18.57 2.61 -1.78
C LYS A 60 -18.56 4.02 -1.22
N GLN A 61 -19.70 4.50 -0.72
CA GLN A 61 -19.82 5.83 -0.15
C GLN A 61 -18.92 6.00 1.07
N LYS A 62 -18.95 5.06 2.02
CA LYS A 62 -18.10 5.12 3.22
C LYS A 62 -16.61 5.02 2.89
N SER A 63 -16.24 4.17 1.94
CA SER A 63 -14.86 4.09 1.45
C SER A 63 -14.40 5.40 0.82
N ALA A 64 -15.25 6.05 0.01
CA ALA A 64 -14.97 7.35 -0.59
C ALA A 64 -14.84 8.46 0.47
N GLU A 65 -15.72 8.49 1.47
CA GLU A 65 -15.63 9.42 2.61
C GLU A 65 -14.29 9.28 3.35
N LEU A 66 -13.86 8.05 3.65
CA LEU A 66 -12.58 7.77 4.30
C LEU A 66 -11.38 8.21 3.45
N LEU A 67 -11.43 7.96 2.14
CA LEU A 67 -10.37 8.36 1.20
C LEU A 67 -10.29 9.88 1.09
N ASN A 68 -11.42 10.57 0.98
CA ASN A 68 -11.49 12.02 0.90
C ASN A 68 -11.09 12.70 2.22
N GLY A 69 -11.22 12.00 3.34
CA GLY A 69 -10.77 12.46 4.66
C GLY A 69 -9.24 12.38 4.87
N LEU A 70 -8.49 11.75 3.95
CA LEU A 70 -7.03 11.68 4.07
C LEU A 70 -6.39 13.05 3.89
N THR A 71 -5.52 13.41 4.83
CA THR A 71 -4.88 14.72 4.82
C THR A 71 -3.51 14.66 4.13
N LYS A 72 -2.95 15.83 3.82
CA LYS A 72 -1.56 15.94 3.36
C LYS A 72 -0.58 15.33 4.35
N THR A 73 -0.83 15.48 5.66
CA THR A 73 0.05 14.94 6.70
C THR A 73 0.00 13.41 6.75
N ASP A 74 -1.14 12.79 6.44
CA ASP A 74 -1.23 11.33 6.30
C ASP A 74 -0.32 10.81 5.18
N PHE A 75 -0.33 11.46 4.01
CA PHE A 75 0.52 11.06 2.89
C PHE A 75 2.00 11.31 3.18
N GLN A 76 2.34 12.43 3.82
CA GLN A 76 3.71 12.70 4.26
C GLN A 76 4.20 11.63 5.23
N HIS A 77 3.35 11.25 6.20
CA HIS A 77 3.68 10.18 7.13
C HIS A 77 3.89 8.84 6.40
N CYS A 78 3.01 8.49 5.46
CA CYS A 78 3.15 7.30 4.63
C CYS A 78 4.50 7.25 3.89
N LEU A 79 4.91 8.36 3.26
CA LEU A 79 6.18 8.45 2.55
C LEU A 79 7.39 8.31 3.49
N GLU A 80 7.33 8.88 4.69
CA GLU A 80 8.39 8.71 5.68
C GLU A 80 8.49 7.27 6.19
N GLN A 81 7.36 6.58 6.38
CA GLN A 81 7.38 5.15 6.69
C GLN A 81 7.93 4.32 5.52
N TRP A 82 7.58 4.68 4.29
CA TRP A 82 8.09 4.01 3.10
C TRP A 82 9.61 4.08 3.01
N LYS A 83 10.21 5.26 3.22
CA LYS A 83 11.67 5.43 3.30
C LYS A 83 12.30 4.56 4.37
N LYS A 84 11.68 4.47 5.56
CA LYS A 84 12.15 3.62 6.66
C LYS A 84 12.09 2.13 6.30
N ARG A 85 11.01 1.70 5.64
CA ARG A 85 10.83 0.31 5.20
C ARG A 85 11.86 -0.08 4.13
N MET A 86 12.08 0.76 3.11
CA MET A 86 13.14 0.56 2.12
C MET A 86 14.52 0.35 2.77
N LYS A 87 14.89 1.21 3.74
CA LYS A 87 16.15 1.06 4.50
C LYS A 87 16.23 -0.27 5.27
N ARG A 88 15.10 -0.76 5.81
CA ARG A 88 15.03 -2.05 6.52
C ARG A 88 15.17 -3.23 5.56
N CYS A 89 14.53 -3.19 4.40
CA CYS A 89 14.68 -4.21 3.36
C CYS A 89 16.15 -4.36 2.95
N VAL A 90 16.84 -3.23 2.68
CA VAL A 90 18.28 -3.24 2.38
C VAL A 90 19.11 -3.85 3.52
N LYS A 91 18.83 -3.47 4.77
CA LYS A 91 19.53 -4.03 5.95
C LYS A 91 19.30 -5.54 6.10
N ARG A 92 18.16 -6.04 5.64
CA ARG A 92 17.77 -7.45 5.69
C ARG A 92 18.12 -8.22 4.41
N VAL A 93 18.86 -7.61 3.48
CA VAL A 93 19.29 -8.26 2.22
C VAL A 93 18.09 -8.77 1.41
N GLY A 94 16.99 -8.01 1.40
CA GLY A 94 15.78 -8.36 0.64
C GLY A 94 14.78 -9.26 1.38
N GLU A 95 15.08 -9.73 2.59
CA GLU A 95 14.12 -10.46 3.42
C GLU A 95 12.96 -9.58 3.90
N TYR A 96 11.80 -10.20 4.12
CA TYR A 96 10.60 -9.54 4.61
C TYR A 96 10.85 -8.71 5.86
N ILE A 97 10.32 -7.49 5.87
CA ILE A 97 10.49 -6.56 7.00
C ILE A 97 9.60 -6.95 8.18
N GLU A 98 8.40 -7.47 7.90
CA GLU A 98 7.38 -7.80 8.88
C GLU A 98 7.29 -9.33 9.06
N GLY A 99 7.78 -9.82 10.21
CA GLY A 99 7.83 -11.26 10.54
C GLY A 99 8.72 -11.51 11.77
N LYS A 100 8.42 -12.56 12.56
CA LYS A 100 9.34 -13.04 13.61
C LYS A 100 10.57 -13.64 12.92
N HIS A 101 11.77 -13.22 13.32
CA HIS A 101 12.97 -13.99 13.00
C HIS A 101 12.80 -15.31 13.75
N LEU A 102 12.53 -16.40 13.04
CA LEU A 102 12.83 -17.71 13.59
C LEU A 102 14.35 -17.73 13.65
N VAL A 103 14.89 -17.37 14.81
CA VAL A 103 16.26 -17.73 15.14
C VAL A 103 16.22 -19.25 15.21
N VAL A 104 16.61 -19.90 14.12
CA VAL A 104 16.88 -21.33 14.11
C VAL A 104 18.25 -21.44 14.77
N GLU A 105 18.27 -21.66 16.08
CA GLU A 105 19.43 -22.23 16.76
C GLU A 105 19.56 -23.71 16.39
#